data_AF-A0A8S3UCC1-F1
#
_entry.id   AF-A0A8S3UCC1-F1
#
_cell.length_a   1.000
_cell.length_b   1.000
_cell.length_c   1.000
_cell.angle_alpha   90.00
_cell.angle_beta   90.00
_cell.angle_gamma   90.00
#
_symmetry.space_group_name_H-M   'P 1'
#
loop_
_entity.id
_entity.type
_entity.pdbx_description
1 polymer ?
#
loop_
_entity_poly.entity_id
_entity_poly.type
_entity_poly.pdbx_seq_one_letter_code
_entity_poly.pdbx_strand_id
1 'polypeptide(L)'
;MMYNLFCMEISEKTVDCFIFIDIEDDITDQLEEIPTWKQITAEENFPIIVFDLETTGLSRQSDIVQIAAVTENETFSAYVMPSKKITPQASDITKLAFFDGQMYYDEVPVESSPPFEVFTNLIAFLSKFPFKPTLVGHNIKTFDCHILYNQLNKLKMWDEFCLYFNGFIDTRMLFRSEYPGRQSYKQCNLVSDFLGKASTI
;
A
#
# COMPACT_ATOMS: atom_id res chain seq x y z
N MET A 1 -4.73 11.90 -7.85
CA MET A 1 -4.27 13.20 -7.30
C MET A 1 -2.92 13.11 -6.57
N MET A 2 -2.37 11.90 -6.36
CA MET A 2 -1.07 11.65 -5.73
C MET A 2 0.15 11.91 -6.65
N TYR A 3 -0.03 11.80 -7.97
CA TYR A 3 1.04 11.96 -8.98
C TYR A 3 1.85 13.24 -8.90
N ASN A 4 1.20 14.39 -8.65
CA ASN A 4 1.89 15.68 -8.74
C ASN A 4 2.85 15.96 -7.57
N LEU A 5 2.86 15.11 -6.53
CA LEU A 5 3.82 15.21 -5.41
C LEU A 5 5.09 14.38 -5.65
N PHE A 6 5.11 13.50 -6.68
CA PHE A 6 6.15 12.49 -6.89
C PHE A 6 7.32 12.93 -7.79
N CYS A 7 7.25 14.10 -8.42
CA CYS A 7 8.38 14.67 -9.16
C CYS A 7 9.32 15.44 -8.22
N MET A 8 9.90 14.76 -7.23
CA MET A 8 11.06 15.27 -6.49
C MET A 8 12.28 14.48 -6.94
N GLU A 9 13.34 15.18 -7.37
CA GLU A 9 14.64 14.58 -7.65
C GLU A 9 15.07 13.72 -6.45
N ILE A 10 15.35 12.45 -6.72
CA ILE A 10 15.75 11.46 -5.72
C ILE A 10 17.11 11.90 -5.17
N SER A 11 17.09 12.52 -3.98
CA SER A 11 18.30 12.89 -3.26
C SER A 11 18.86 11.66 -2.51
N GLU A 12 20.15 11.67 -2.19
CA GLU A 12 20.83 10.67 -1.34
C GLU A 12 20.17 10.47 0.04
N LYS A 13 19.15 11.25 0.43
CA LYS A 13 18.39 11.09 1.68
C LYS A 13 17.11 10.24 1.54
N THR A 14 16.77 9.82 0.32
CA THR A 14 15.59 8.97 0.01
C THR A 14 15.78 7.53 0.52
N VAL A 15 17.02 7.11 0.78
CA VAL A 15 17.42 5.72 1.07
C VAL A 15 16.82 5.15 2.36
N ASP A 16 16.59 5.96 3.39
CA ASP A 16 15.98 5.53 4.66
C ASP A 16 14.47 5.27 4.58
N CYS A 17 13.87 5.56 3.43
CA CYS A 17 12.41 5.55 3.25
C CYS A 17 11.92 4.36 2.44
N PHE A 18 12.84 3.64 1.78
CA PHE A 18 12.58 2.38 1.13
C PHE A 18 12.50 1.23 2.15
N ILE A 19 11.68 0.24 1.84
CA ILE A 19 11.35 -0.92 2.66
C ILE A 19 11.45 -2.13 1.71
N PHE A 20 12.60 -2.80 1.70
CA PHE A 20 12.78 -4.02 0.92
C PHE A 20 12.51 -5.24 1.81
N ILE A 21 11.93 -6.31 1.25
CA ILE A 21 11.78 -7.58 1.97
C ILE A 21 12.77 -8.55 1.35
N ASP A 22 13.92 -8.74 1.99
CA ASP A 22 14.86 -9.79 1.62
C ASP A 22 14.26 -11.14 2.05
N ILE A 23 14.04 -12.02 1.08
CA ILE A 23 13.80 -13.45 1.33
C ILE A 23 15.16 -14.14 1.15
N GLU A 24 15.93 -14.24 2.23
CA GLU A 24 16.95 -15.28 2.33
C GLU A 24 16.67 -16.13 3.58
N ASP A 25 16.29 -17.37 3.29
CA ASP A 25 16.33 -18.61 4.05
C ASP A 25 16.29 -18.57 5.59
N ASP A 26 15.21 -19.20 6.09
CA ASP A 26 15.16 -20.05 7.30
C ASP A 26 15.23 -19.35 8.67
N ILE A 27 14.08 -18.85 9.18
CA ILE A 27 13.86 -18.71 10.63
C ILE A 27 12.46 -19.15 11.05
N THR A 28 12.49 -20.18 11.88
CA THR A 28 11.46 -20.89 12.65
C THR A 28 10.62 -20.02 13.57
N ASP A 29 9.34 -20.42 13.77
CA ASP A 29 8.45 -20.15 14.91
C ASP A 29 9.00 -19.22 16.00
N GLN A 30 8.78 -17.90 15.89
CA GLN A 30 8.24 -17.00 16.93
C GLN A 30 7.78 -15.70 16.25
N LEU A 31 6.63 -15.16 16.67
CA LEU A 31 6.17 -13.83 16.31
C LEU A 31 7.17 -12.80 16.86
N GLU A 32 8.10 -12.28 16.04
CA GLU A 32 8.65 -10.91 16.09
C GLU A 32 9.84 -10.77 15.12
N GLU A 33 9.90 -9.59 14.48
CA GLU A 33 10.92 -9.08 13.54
C GLU A 33 10.79 -9.47 12.07
N ILE A 34 10.49 -8.46 11.24
CA ILE A 34 10.57 -8.53 9.78
C ILE A 34 12.08 -8.54 9.40
N PRO A 35 12.52 -9.35 8.43
CA PRO A 35 13.93 -9.49 8.03
C PRO A 35 14.64 -8.16 7.74
N THR A 36 15.96 -8.17 7.97
CA THR A 36 16.88 -7.03 7.91
C THR A 36 16.93 -6.36 6.52
N TRP A 37 17.00 -5.02 6.50
CA TRP A 37 16.79 -4.15 5.34
C TRP A 37 18.06 -3.82 4.53
N LYS A 38 18.00 -3.86 3.19
CA LYS A 38 19.13 -3.56 2.29
C LYS A 38 18.97 -2.27 1.47
N GLN A 39 20.09 -1.60 1.21
CA GLN A 39 20.22 -0.30 0.51
C GLN A 39 20.14 -0.45 -1.03
N ILE A 40 19.43 0.45 -1.73
CA ILE A 40 19.45 0.55 -3.21
C ILE A 40 20.20 1.82 -3.64
N THR A 41 21.01 1.70 -4.69
CA THR A 41 21.72 2.81 -5.35
C THR A 41 20.87 3.42 -6.46
N ALA A 42 20.94 4.75 -6.62
CA ALA A 42 20.09 5.57 -7.50
C ALA A 42 20.19 5.32 -9.02
N GLU A 43 20.84 4.24 -9.46
CA GLU A 43 21.17 3.99 -10.87
C GLU A 43 20.14 3.12 -11.60
N GLU A 44 19.12 2.58 -10.92
CA GLU A 44 18.12 1.70 -11.52
C GLU A 44 16.72 2.36 -11.60
N ASN A 45 16.23 2.57 -12.83
CA ASN A 45 14.87 3.07 -13.10
C ASN A 45 13.83 1.98 -12.81
N PHE A 46 13.48 1.81 -11.54
CA PHE A 46 12.37 0.94 -11.14
C PHE A 46 11.02 1.66 -11.29
N PRO A 47 9.98 0.99 -11.84
CA PRO A 47 8.64 1.55 -11.87
C PRO A 47 8.13 1.84 -10.46
N ILE A 48 7.63 3.06 -10.25
CA ILE A 48 7.03 3.48 -8.99
C ILE A 48 5.52 3.35 -9.11
N ILE A 49 4.92 2.59 -8.22
CA ILE A 49 3.47 2.38 -8.17
C ILE A 49 2.95 3.00 -6.88
N VAL A 50 2.08 3.99 -7.01
CA VAL A 50 1.34 4.56 -5.89
C VAL A 50 0.32 3.54 -5.40
N PHE A 51 0.35 3.21 -4.11
CA PHE A 51 -0.39 2.10 -3.52
C PHE A 51 -1.10 2.53 -2.23
N ASP A 52 -2.33 2.05 -2.04
CA ASP A 52 -3.16 2.31 -0.86
C ASP A 52 -4.12 1.14 -0.61
N LEU A 53 -4.44 0.89 0.68
CA LEU A 53 -5.39 -0.13 1.11
C LEU A 53 -6.51 0.46 1.95
N GLU A 54 -7.74 0.11 1.59
CA GLU A 54 -8.87 0.23 2.50
C GLU A 54 -9.11 -1.08 3.23
N THR A 55 -9.45 -0.99 4.51
CA THR A 55 -9.51 -2.17 5.40
C THR A 55 -10.76 -2.17 6.26
N THR A 56 -11.10 -3.32 6.84
CA THR A 56 -12.25 -3.44 7.76
C THR A 56 -12.10 -2.62 9.05
N GLY A 57 -10.89 -2.15 9.38
CA GLY A 57 -10.59 -1.39 10.60
C GLY A 57 -9.10 -1.20 10.84
N LEU A 58 -8.72 -0.60 11.98
CA LEU A 58 -7.33 -0.19 12.26
C LEU A 58 -6.41 -1.29 12.83
N SER A 59 -6.87 -2.55 12.88
CA SER A 59 -6.02 -3.67 13.30
C SER A 59 -5.13 -4.15 12.16
N ARG A 60 -3.90 -4.60 12.46
CA ARG A 60 -3.02 -5.28 11.48
C ARG A 60 -3.57 -6.63 11.00
N GLN A 61 -4.64 -7.10 11.63
CA GLN A 61 -5.34 -8.33 11.32
C GLN A 61 -6.66 -8.06 10.60
N SER A 62 -6.96 -6.80 10.28
CA SER A 62 -8.11 -6.45 9.44
C SER A 62 -8.06 -7.15 8.08
N ASP A 63 -9.24 -7.30 7.47
CA ASP A 63 -9.31 -7.68 6.07
C ASP A 63 -9.13 -6.45 5.19
N ILE A 64 -8.53 -6.67 4.01
CA ILE A 64 -8.50 -5.69 2.94
C ILE A 64 -9.88 -5.69 2.28
N VAL A 65 -10.43 -4.51 2.02
CA VAL A 65 -11.71 -4.31 1.33
C VAL A 65 -11.58 -3.56 0.02
N GLN A 66 -10.47 -2.85 -0.18
CA GLN A 66 -10.09 -2.30 -1.48
C GLN A 66 -8.56 -2.29 -1.60
N ILE A 67 -8.07 -2.54 -2.81
CA ILE A 67 -6.68 -2.27 -3.19
C ILE A 67 -6.71 -1.24 -4.30
N ALA A 68 -5.93 -0.17 -4.15
CA ALA A 68 -5.67 0.80 -5.22
C ALA A 68 -4.16 0.84 -5.51
N ALA A 69 -3.79 0.65 -6.77
CA ALA A 69 -2.43 0.74 -7.24
C ALA A 69 -2.39 1.48 -8.58
N VAL A 70 -1.54 2.49 -8.73
CA VAL A 70 -1.58 3.36 -9.91
C VAL A 70 -0.18 3.75 -10.35
N THR A 71 0.02 3.94 -11.66
CA THR A 71 1.14 4.65 -12.29
C THR A 71 0.59 5.78 -13.18
N GLU A 72 1.45 6.50 -13.88
CA GLU A 72 0.99 7.51 -14.86
C GLU A 72 0.09 6.90 -15.94
N ASN A 73 0.36 5.65 -16.35
CA ASN A 73 -0.26 5.01 -17.52
C ASN A 73 -1.17 3.82 -17.18
N GLU A 74 -1.05 3.25 -15.99
CA GLU A 74 -1.75 2.03 -15.57
C GLU A 74 -2.48 2.25 -14.25
N THR A 75 -3.66 1.68 -14.09
CA THR A 75 -4.43 1.71 -12.84
C THR A 75 -4.97 0.33 -12.52
N PHE A 76 -4.86 -0.06 -11.26
CA PHE A 76 -5.51 -1.20 -10.65
C PHE A 76 -6.34 -0.70 -9.47
N SER A 77 -7.64 -1.00 -9.47
CA SER A 77 -8.52 -0.73 -8.35
C SER A 77 -9.53 -1.84 -8.26
N ALA A 78 -9.58 -2.52 -7.11
CA ALA A 78 -10.46 -3.67 -6.91
C ALA A 78 -11.00 -3.70 -5.50
N TYR A 79 -12.30 -3.97 -5.37
CA TYR A 79 -12.93 -4.27 -4.09
C TYR A 79 -12.79 -5.75 -3.75
N VAL A 80 -12.51 -6.03 -2.48
CA VAL A 80 -12.23 -7.36 -1.96
C VAL A 80 -13.34 -7.75 -1.00
N MET A 81 -13.90 -8.95 -1.16
CA MET A 81 -14.88 -9.48 -0.22
C MET A 81 -14.21 -9.78 1.15
N PRO A 82 -14.56 -9.07 2.24
CA PRO A 82 -13.97 -9.32 3.54
C PRO A 82 -14.63 -10.52 4.23
N SER A 83 -13.87 -11.23 5.06
CA SER A 83 -14.40 -12.23 6.00
C SER A 83 -14.85 -11.61 7.32
N LYS A 84 -14.37 -10.39 7.61
CA LYS A 84 -14.69 -9.61 8.82
C LYS A 84 -15.63 -8.47 8.50
N LYS A 85 -16.46 -8.10 9.48
CA LYS A 85 -17.33 -6.93 9.36
C LYS A 85 -16.48 -5.65 9.28
N ILE A 86 -16.82 -4.77 8.33
CA ILE A 86 -16.28 -3.41 8.29
C ILE A 86 -16.79 -2.67 9.54
N THR A 87 -15.86 -2.17 10.35
CA THR A 87 -16.19 -1.40 11.56
C THR A 87 -16.90 -0.09 11.19
N PRO A 88 -17.81 0.44 12.03
CA PRO A 88 -18.47 1.72 11.75
C PRO A 88 -17.48 2.85 11.46
N GLN A 89 -16.40 2.93 12.24
CA GLN A 89 -15.34 3.92 12.02
C GLN A 89 -14.66 3.79 10.64
N ALA A 90 -14.38 2.57 10.19
CA ALA A 90 -13.82 2.37 8.85
C ALA A 90 -14.85 2.77 7.77
N SER A 91 -16.11 2.37 7.93
CA SER A 91 -17.20 2.72 7.01
C SER A 91 -17.41 4.24 6.90
N ASP A 92 -17.33 4.97 8.02
CA ASP A 92 -17.49 6.43 8.05
C ASP A 92 -16.41 7.15 7.23
N ILE A 93 -15.18 6.61 7.25
CA ILE A 93 -14.00 7.16 6.56
C ILE A 93 -14.00 6.78 5.08
N THR A 94 -14.16 5.49 4.78
CA THR A 94 -13.97 4.94 3.43
C THR A 94 -15.24 4.92 2.59
N LYS A 95 -16.39 5.16 3.23
CA LYS A 95 -17.73 4.98 2.66
C LYS A 95 -18.04 3.55 2.20
N LEU A 96 -17.25 2.57 2.65
CA LEU A 96 -17.45 1.17 2.30
C LEU A 96 -18.35 0.47 3.32
N ALA A 97 -19.25 -0.37 2.80
CA ALA A 97 -20.07 -1.27 3.58
C ALA A 97 -20.15 -2.64 2.90
N PHE A 98 -20.20 -3.71 3.71
CA PHE A 98 -20.36 -5.08 3.21
C PHE A 98 -21.41 -5.80 4.03
N PHE A 99 -22.50 -6.20 3.38
CA PHE A 99 -23.59 -6.96 3.99
C PHE A 99 -24.26 -7.84 2.94
N ASP A 100 -24.77 -9.00 3.37
CA ASP A 100 -25.43 -10.01 2.53
C ASP A 100 -24.65 -10.39 1.26
N GLY A 101 -23.31 -10.43 1.34
CA GLY A 101 -22.44 -10.82 0.24
C GLY A 101 -22.20 -9.73 -0.81
N GLN A 102 -22.69 -8.52 -0.59
CA GLN A 102 -22.57 -7.38 -1.51
C GLN A 102 -21.72 -6.27 -0.90
N MET A 103 -20.78 -5.73 -1.67
CA MET A 103 -20.02 -4.53 -1.34
C MET A 103 -20.76 -3.28 -1.82
N TYR A 104 -20.69 -2.21 -1.03
CA TYR A 104 -21.23 -0.89 -1.35
C TYR A 104 -20.16 0.17 -1.13
N TYR A 105 -20.12 1.15 -2.03
CA TYR A 105 -19.37 2.40 -1.86
C TYR A 105 -20.37 3.55 -1.90
N ASP A 106 -20.42 4.33 -0.82
CA ASP A 106 -21.35 5.47 -0.68
C ASP A 106 -22.80 5.09 -1.02
N GLU A 107 -23.27 4.02 -0.40
CA GLU A 107 -24.62 3.43 -0.60
C GLU A 107 -24.89 2.84 -1.99
N VAL A 108 -23.95 2.92 -2.93
CA VAL A 108 -24.05 2.34 -4.28
C VAL A 108 -23.40 0.96 -4.31
N PRO A 109 -24.09 -0.09 -4.81
CA PRO A 109 -23.48 -1.41 -4.93
C PRO A 109 -22.32 -1.38 -5.93
N VAL A 110 -21.21 -2.00 -5.54
CA VAL A 110 -20.00 -2.15 -6.37
C VAL A 110 -19.61 -3.61 -6.49
N GLU A 111 -19.06 -3.98 -7.65
CA GLU A 111 -18.52 -5.32 -7.87
C GLU A 111 -17.33 -5.56 -6.95
N SER A 112 -17.30 -6.73 -6.30
CA SER A 112 -16.20 -7.17 -5.46
C SER A 112 -15.90 -8.63 -5.74
N SER A 113 -14.64 -9.03 -5.60
CA SER A 113 -14.20 -10.41 -5.86
C SER A 113 -13.61 -11.05 -4.61
N PRO A 114 -13.54 -12.39 -4.54
CA PRO A 114 -12.83 -13.10 -3.48
C PRO A 114 -11.35 -12.67 -3.38
N PRO A 115 -10.75 -12.66 -2.18
CA PRO A 115 -9.36 -12.22 -1.99
C PRO A 115 -8.36 -12.89 -2.93
N PHE A 116 -8.45 -14.20 -3.12
CA PHE A 116 -7.54 -14.95 -4.01
C PHE A 116 -7.52 -14.39 -5.43
N GLU A 117 -8.70 -14.14 -6.01
CA GLU A 117 -8.83 -13.58 -7.35
C GLU A 117 -8.24 -12.17 -7.45
N VAL A 118 -8.52 -11.32 -6.45
CA VAL A 118 -7.99 -9.95 -6.44
C VAL A 118 -6.47 -9.94 -6.34
N PHE A 119 -5.87 -10.79 -5.50
CA PHE A 119 -4.41 -10.89 -5.40
C PHE A 119 -3.77 -11.49 -6.65
N THR A 120 -4.41 -12.48 -7.30
CA THR A 120 -3.95 -12.98 -8.61
C THR A 120 -3.95 -11.86 -9.64
N ASN A 121 -5.00 -11.04 -9.68
CA ASN A 121 -5.09 -9.90 -10.58
C ASN A 121 -4.09 -8.79 -10.25
N LEU A 122 -3.80 -8.56 -8.95
CA LEU A 122 -2.74 -7.64 -8.53
C LEU A 122 -1.36 -8.13 -8.99
N ILE A 123 -1.05 -9.41 -8.80
CA ILE A 123 0.20 -10.02 -9.29
C ILE A 123 0.30 -9.89 -10.82
N ALA A 124 -0.79 -10.17 -11.54
CA ALA A 124 -0.85 -10.00 -12.99
C ALA A 124 -0.69 -8.53 -13.43
N PHE A 125 -1.13 -7.57 -12.62
CA PHE A 125 -0.89 -6.15 -12.84
C PHE A 125 0.60 -5.81 -12.65
N LEU A 126 1.24 -6.31 -11.59
CA LEU A 126 2.66 -6.07 -11.31
C LEU A 126 3.58 -6.74 -12.34
N SER A 127 3.18 -7.87 -12.92
CA SER A 127 3.96 -8.58 -13.94
C SER A 127 4.00 -7.88 -15.31
N LYS A 128 3.17 -6.87 -15.54
CA LYS A 128 3.19 -6.05 -16.76
C LYS A 128 4.44 -5.18 -16.86
N PHE A 129 5.10 -4.90 -15.74
CA PHE A 129 6.21 -3.97 -15.67
C PHE A 129 7.53 -4.64 -16.08
N PRO A 130 8.40 -3.95 -16.86
CA PRO A 130 9.64 -4.55 -17.37
C PRO A 130 10.68 -4.82 -16.27
N PHE A 131 10.58 -4.11 -15.15
CA PHE A 131 11.37 -4.32 -13.94
C PHE A 131 10.42 -4.40 -12.74
N LYS A 132 10.84 -5.11 -11.68
CA LYS A 132 10.05 -5.24 -10.46
C LYS A 132 9.72 -3.83 -9.90
N PRO A 133 8.44 -3.44 -9.83
CA PRO A 133 8.04 -2.16 -9.28
C PRO A 133 8.29 -2.02 -7.78
N THR A 134 8.42 -0.78 -7.33
CA THR A 134 8.38 -0.40 -5.92
C THR A 134 7.03 0.21 -5.60
N LEU A 135 6.36 -0.31 -4.57
CA LEU A 135 5.05 0.18 -4.11
C LEU A 135 5.23 1.34 -3.13
N VAL A 136 4.53 2.45 -3.34
CA VAL A 136 4.73 3.66 -2.56
C VAL A 136 3.41 4.16 -2.02
N GLY A 137 3.35 4.35 -0.71
CA GLY A 137 2.17 4.88 -0.06
C GLY A 137 2.52 5.73 1.16
N HIS A 138 1.51 6.20 1.86
CA HIS A 138 1.68 7.09 3.00
C HIS A 138 1.43 6.37 4.31
N ASN A 139 2.42 6.33 5.20
CA ASN A 139 2.36 5.59 6.47
C ASN A 139 2.26 4.05 6.32
N ILE A 140 2.54 3.54 5.11
CA ILE A 140 2.36 2.13 4.74
C ILE A 140 3.20 1.16 5.55
N LYS A 141 4.39 1.58 6.02
CA LYS A 141 5.29 0.72 6.80
C LYS A 141 4.60 0.22 8.06
N THR A 142 3.80 1.09 8.68
CA THR A 142 3.21 0.84 10.00
C THR A 142 1.87 0.11 9.93
N PHE A 143 1.25 0.09 8.75
CA PHE A 143 -0.13 -0.35 8.55
C PHE A 143 -0.26 -1.28 7.34
N ASP A 144 -0.29 -0.74 6.13
CA ASP A 144 -0.59 -1.44 4.88
C ASP A 144 0.30 -2.66 4.64
N CYS A 145 1.62 -2.52 4.82
CA CYS A 145 2.57 -3.60 4.57
C CYS A 145 2.27 -4.84 5.44
N HIS A 146 1.89 -4.63 6.71
CA HIS A 146 1.55 -5.74 7.60
C HIS A 146 0.28 -6.46 7.17
N ILE A 147 -0.75 -5.70 6.77
CA ILE A 147 -2.04 -6.26 6.38
C ILE A 147 -1.90 -7.01 5.04
N LEU A 148 -1.18 -6.42 4.08
CA LEU A 148 -0.88 -7.06 2.80
C LEU A 148 -0.11 -8.37 2.98
N TYR A 149 0.96 -8.35 3.77
CA TYR A 149 1.72 -9.56 4.11
C TYR A 149 0.84 -10.63 4.74
N ASN A 150 0.04 -10.27 5.76
CA ASN A 150 -0.82 -11.22 6.47
C ASN A 150 -1.85 -11.87 5.53
N GLN A 151 -2.46 -11.10 4.62
CA GLN A 151 -3.44 -11.61 3.67
C GLN A 151 -2.80 -12.52 2.60
N LEU A 152 -1.69 -12.09 2.00
CA LEU A 152 -0.94 -12.89 1.02
C LEU A 152 -0.40 -14.18 1.65
N ASN A 153 0.15 -14.11 2.86
CA ASN A 153 0.70 -15.27 3.56
C ASN A 153 -0.40 -16.28 3.91
N LYS A 154 -1.56 -15.81 4.39
CA LYS A 154 -2.75 -16.65 4.63
C LYS A 154 -3.20 -17.40 3.38
N LEU A 155 -3.04 -16.79 2.20
CA LEU A 155 -3.37 -17.37 0.90
C LEU A 155 -2.20 -18.14 0.25
N LYS A 156 -1.03 -18.19 0.89
CA LYS A 156 0.21 -18.78 0.35
C LYS A 156 0.66 -18.16 -0.98
N MET A 157 0.40 -16.85 -1.15
CA MET A 157 0.74 -16.08 -2.35
C MET A 157 1.90 -15.11 -2.13
N TRP A 158 2.47 -15.07 -0.92
CA TRP A 158 3.56 -14.15 -0.57
C TRP A 158 4.79 -14.35 -1.47
N ASP A 159 5.25 -15.58 -1.62
CA ASP A 159 6.45 -15.87 -2.42
C ASP A 159 6.25 -15.54 -3.90
N GLU A 160 5.07 -15.85 -4.45
CA GLU A 160 4.70 -15.48 -5.82
C GLU A 160 4.66 -13.96 -5.99
N PHE A 161 4.07 -13.24 -5.03
CA PHE A 161 4.03 -11.78 -5.04
C PHE A 161 5.46 -11.20 -5.11
N CYS A 162 6.40 -11.69 -4.29
CA CYS A 162 7.82 -11.27 -4.28
C CYS A 162 8.57 -11.50 -5.61
N LEU A 163 8.05 -12.33 -6.52
CA LEU A 163 8.62 -12.45 -7.87
C LEU A 163 8.38 -11.19 -8.71
N TYR A 164 7.37 -10.38 -8.39
CA TYR A 164 6.90 -9.28 -9.23
C TYR A 164 6.92 -7.91 -8.55
N PHE A 165 7.45 -7.76 -7.33
CA PHE A 165 7.70 -6.44 -6.74
C PHE A 165 9.08 -6.41 -6.07
N ASN A 166 9.65 -5.21 -5.99
CA ASN A 166 10.97 -5.00 -5.43
C ASN A 166 10.86 -4.68 -3.93
N GLY A 167 10.02 -3.71 -3.56
CA GLY A 167 9.84 -3.29 -2.18
C GLY A 167 8.73 -2.26 -2.03
N PHE A 168 8.71 -1.62 -0.87
CA PHE A 168 7.81 -0.54 -0.51
C PHE A 168 8.58 0.77 -0.27
N ILE A 169 7.92 1.94 -0.32
CA ILE A 169 8.44 3.21 0.21
C ILE A 169 7.36 3.85 1.06
N ASP A 170 7.71 4.23 2.30
CA ASP A 170 6.83 5.02 3.14
C ASP A 170 7.11 6.52 2.95
N THR A 171 6.22 7.19 2.23
CA THR A 171 6.34 8.62 1.97
C THR A 171 6.26 9.46 3.24
N ARG A 172 5.63 8.97 4.31
CA ARG A 172 5.63 9.69 5.60
C ARG A 172 7.03 9.75 6.18
N MET A 173 7.83 8.70 6.02
CA MET A 173 9.24 8.70 6.40
C MET A 173 10.05 9.63 5.50
N LEU A 174 9.78 9.62 4.19
CA LEU A 174 10.41 10.53 3.23
C LEU A 174 10.20 12.00 3.58
N PHE A 175 8.96 12.40 3.86
CA PHE A 175 8.67 13.76 4.26
C PHE A 175 9.34 14.15 5.59
N ARG A 176 9.50 13.21 6.53
CA ARG A 176 10.22 13.46 7.79
C ARG A 176 11.71 13.70 7.58
N SER A 177 12.31 12.99 6.63
CA SER A 177 13.73 13.14 6.27
C SER A 177 13.97 14.47 5.53
N GLU A 178 13.16 14.76 4.51
CA GLU A 178 13.35 15.94 3.66
C GLU A 178 12.88 17.26 4.29
N TYR A 179 11.85 17.21 5.13
CA TYR A 179 11.27 18.39 5.77
C TYR A 179 11.17 18.21 7.29
N PRO A 180 12.31 18.14 8.00
CA PRO A 180 12.30 17.97 9.45
C PRO A 180 11.62 19.15 10.16
N GLY A 181 11.04 18.90 11.33
CA GLY A 181 10.44 19.93 12.19
C GLY A 181 9.02 20.38 11.83
N ARG A 182 8.35 19.76 10.85
CA ARG A 182 6.93 20.04 10.58
C ARG A 182 6.04 19.66 11.77
N GLN A 183 4.95 20.41 11.92
CA GLN A 183 3.91 20.15 12.93
C GLN A 183 3.13 18.87 12.66
N SER A 184 2.98 18.50 11.39
CA SER A 184 2.25 17.31 10.97
C SER A 184 2.84 16.69 9.71
N TYR A 185 2.77 15.37 9.67
CA TYR A 185 3.07 14.52 8.51
C TYR A 185 1.88 13.64 8.19
N LYS A 186 0.66 14.10 8.47
CA LYS A 186 -0.54 13.46 7.91
C LYS A 186 -0.64 13.84 6.45
N GLN A 187 -1.05 12.90 5.61
CA GLN A 187 -1.17 13.12 4.16
C GLN A 187 -1.99 14.36 3.84
N CYS A 188 -3.14 14.54 4.49
CA CYS A 188 -4.02 15.68 4.24
C CYS A 188 -3.36 17.03 4.51
N ASN A 189 -2.54 17.12 5.56
CA ASN A 189 -1.81 18.33 5.88
C ASN A 189 -0.69 18.57 4.86
N LEU A 190 0.04 17.52 4.46
CA LEU A 190 1.08 17.64 3.43
C LEU A 190 0.49 18.10 2.09
N VAL A 191 -0.66 17.56 1.68
CA VAL A 191 -1.38 17.99 0.47
C VAL A 191 -1.79 19.46 0.58
N SER A 192 -2.37 19.87 1.70
CA SER A 192 -2.76 21.27 1.94
C SER A 192 -1.56 22.20 1.85
N ASP A 193 -0.46 21.86 2.53
CA ASP A 193 0.69 22.74 2.69
C ASP A 193 1.53 22.85 1.39
N PHE A 194 1.68 21.77 0.63
CA PHE A 194 2.52 21.76 -0.58
C PHE A 194 1.76 22.03 -1.87
N LEU A 195 0.48 21.66 -1.95
CA LEU A 195 -0.31 21.81 -3.17
C LEU A 195 -1.36 22.92 -3.08
N GLY A 196 -1.56 23.52 -1.89
CA GLY A 196 -2.60 24.53 -1.67
C GLY A 196 -4.02 23.99 -1.86
N LYS A 197 -4.22 22.67 -1.75
CA LYS A 197 -5.51 22.02 -1.97
C LYS A 197 -6.08 21.51 -0.66
N ALA A 198 -7.35 21.81 -0.38
CA ALA A 198 -8.07 21.13 0.67
C ALA A 198 -8.15 19.63 0.32
N SER A 199 -7.85 18.76 1.28
CA SER A 199 -8.00 17.33 1.08
C SER A 199 -9.49 16.98 1.17
N THR A 200 -10.10 16.67 0.03
CA THR A 200 -11.36 15.91 0.01
C THR A 200 -11.02 14.47 0.30
N ILE A 201 -11.54 13.96 1.42
CA ILE A 201 -11.63 12.52 1.72
C ILE A 201 -12.84 12.00 0.95
#